data_AF-A0A9E4IKQ8-F1
#
_entry.id   AF-A0A9E4IKQ8-F1
#
_cell.length_a   1.000
_cell.length_b   1.000
_cell.length_c   1.000
_cell.angle_alpha   90.00
_cell.angle_beta   90.00
_cell.angle_gamma   90.00
#
_symmetry.space_group_name_H-M   'P 1'
#
loop_
_entity.id
_entity.type
_entity.pdbx_description
1 polymer ?
#
loop_
_entity_poly.entity_id
_entity_poly.type
_entity_poly.pdbx_seq_one_letter_code
_entity_poly.pdbx_strand_id
1 'polypeptide(L)'
;MSGGNEPDLAGVLRRKLGAERGKWALREVTKAADAFAAEYHRDALTHLRPVLETEAADVPEVRELHGLILYRLRRWRAAVRELEAFATLTRSCEQAPVLADCYRALQRWDKVDELWEELRHESPSAELVTEGRIVAAGALADRGSLAEAVALLAEGWRAPRKPQEFHLRRAYALADLYDRGGDQPAARRLFAWIDRHSPGFGDATDRLADLSA
;
A
#
# COMPACT_ATOMS: atom_id res chain seq x y z
N MET A 1 -7.81 21.31 -6.94
CA MET A 1 -7.58 21.05 -8.37
C MET A 1 -6.08 20.92 -8.59
N SER A 2 -5.52 19.73 -8.34
CA SER A 2 -4.14 19.42 -8.72
C SER A 2 -4.20 18.64 -10.03
N GLY A 3 -4.12 19.37 -11.14
CA GLY A 3 -3.93 18.79 -12.47
C GLY A 3 -2.50 18.29 -12.63
N GLY A 4 -2.14 17.26 -11.86
CA GLY A 4 -1.04 16.39 -12.24
C GLY A 4 -1.43 15.72 -13.55
N ASN A 5 -0.52 15.72 -14.51
CA ASN A 5 -0.72 15.23 -15.87
C ASN A 5 -1.14 13.75 -15.80
N GLU A 6 -2.44 13.47 -15.71
CA GLU A 6 -2.97 12.11 -15.75
C GLU A 6 -2.49 11.51 -17.07
N PRO A 7 -1.73 10.41 -17.04
CA PRO A 7 -1.21 9.82 -18.27
C PRO A 7 -2.35 9.61 -19.25
N ASP A 8 -2.16 10.03 -20.51
CA ASP A 8 -3.12 9.81 -21.58
C ASP A 8 -3.18 8.32 -21.95
N LEU A 9 -3.74 7.52 -21.04
CA LEU A 9 -3.88 6.07 -21.18
C LEU A 9 -4.68 5.76 -22.45
N ALA A 10 -5.72 6.55 -22.73
CA ALA A 10 -6.51 6.43 -23.95
C ALA A 10 -5.64 6.54 -25.21
N GLY A 11 -4.78 7.55 -25.30
CA GLY A 11 -3.86 7.75 -26.41
C GLY A 11 -2.76 6.69 -26.45
N VAL A 12 -2.21 6.28 -25.31
CA VAL A 12 -1.21 5.19 -25.23
C VAL A 12 -1.79 3.89 -25.77
N LEU A 13 -2.97 3.48 -25.29
CA LEU A 13 -3.65 2.26 -25.73
C LEU A 13 -4.04 2.33 -27.21
N ARG A 14 -4.51 3.48 -27.69
CA ARG A 14 -4.80 3.69 -29.11
C ARG A 14 -3.56 3.55 -29.98
N ARG A 15 -2.41 4.13 -29.58
CA ARG A 15 -1.16 4.00 -30.32
C ARG A 15 -0.67 2.55 -30.35
N LYS A 16 -0.86 1.81 -29.26
CA LYS A 16 -0.34 0.45 -29.11
C LYS A 16 -1.20 -0.62 -29.77
N LEU A 17 -2.53 -0.49 -29.70
CA LEU A 17 -3.48 -1.52 -30.15
C LEU A 17 -4.30 -1.10 -31.38
N GLY A 18 -4.21 0.17 -31.82
CA GLY A 18 -5.10 0.76 -32.81
C GLY A 18 -6.39 1.32 -32.19
N ALA A 19 -7.21 1.98 -33.02
CA ALA A 19 -8.37 2.76 -32.55
C ALA A 19 -9.42 1.90 -31.81
N GLU A 20 -9.94 0.86 -32.45
CA GLU A 20 -11.03 0.04 -31.89
C GLU A 20 -10.57 -0.80 -30.70
N ARG A 21 -9.44 -1.50 -30.83
CA ARG A 21 -8.89 -2.32 -29.73
C ARG A 21 -8.39 -1.46 -28.58
N GLY A 22 -7.80 -0.29 -28.84
CA GLY A 22 -7.40 0.66 -27.80
C GLY A 22 -8.60 1.19 -27.01
N LYS A 23 -9.69 1.56 -27.70
CA LYS A 23 -10.96 1.98 -27.04
C LYS A 23 -11.57 0.85 -26.22
N TRP A 24 -11.49 -0.40 -26.68
CA TRP A 24 -11.92 -1.57 -25.91
C TRP A 24 -11.06 -1.80 -24.67
N ALA A 25 -9.72 -1.79 -24.81
CA ALA A 25 -8.81 -2.00 -23.70
C ALA A 25 -9.00 -0.95 -22.61
N LEU A 26 -9.18 0.32 -23.00
CA LEU A 26 -9.47 1.40 -22.05
C LEU A 26 -10.73 1.10 -21.22
N ARG A 27 -11.82 0.65 -21.86
CA ARG A 27 -13.07 0.31 -21.15
C ARG A 27 -12.86 -0.82 -20.15
N GLU A 28 -12.11 -1.86 -20.51
CA GLU A 28 -11.86 -2.98 -19.60
C GLU A 28 -10.91 -2.59 -18.45
N VAL A 29 -9.90 -1.75 -18.71
CA VAL A 29 -9.04 -1.19 -17.65
C VAL A 29 -9.86 -0.33 -16.69
N THR A 30 -10.76 0.53 -17.19
CA THR A 30 -11.65 1.33 -16.34
C THR A 30 -12.56 0.45 -15.48
N LYS A 31 -13.21 -0.57 -16.05
CA LYS A 31 -14.02 -1.52 -15.26
C LYS A 31 -13.20 -2.24 -14.20
N ALA A 32 -11.97 -2.63 -14.53
CA ALA A 32 -11.07 -3.26 -13.58
C ALA A 32 -10.69 -2.31 -12.43
N ALA A 33 -10.40 -1.04 -12.74
CA ALA A 33 -10.10 -0.01 -11.75
C ALA A 33 -11.31 0.27 -10.84
N ASP A 34 -12.51 0.40 -11.40
CA ASP A 34 -13.74 0.61 -10.64
C ASP A 34 -14.03 -0.56 -9.70
N ALA A 35 -13.91 -1.80 -10.20
CA ALA A 35 -14.06 -3.00 -9.38
C ALA A 35 -12.98 -3.09 -8.29
N PHE A 36 -11.75 -2.68 -8.58
CA PHE A 36 -10.66 -2.66 -7.60
C PHE A 36 -10.94 -1.64 -6.48
N ALA A 37 -11.37 -0.43 -6.84
CA ALA A 37 -11.74 0.63 -5.90
C ALA A 37 -12.93 0.23 -5.02
N ALA A 38 -13.85 -0.58 -5.53
CA ALA A 38 -14.97 -1.16 -4.80
C ALA A 38 -14.61 -2.45 -4.02
N GLU A 39 -13.32 -2.76 -3.89
CA GLU A 39 -12.78 -3.95 -3.20
C GLU A 39 -13.17 -5.31 -3.81
N TYR A 40 -13.75 -5.34 -5.01
CA TYR A 40 -14.08 -6.55 -5.77
C TYR A 40 -12.87 -7.06 -6.57
N HIS A 41 -11.79 -7.41 -5.88
CA HIS A 41 -10.48 -7.71 -6.50
C HIS A 41 -10.49 -8.88 -7.49
N ARG A 42 -11.35 -9.88 -7.31
CA ARG A 42 -11.50 -11.01 -8.26
C ARG A 42 -12.19 -10.56 -9.56
N ASP A 43 -13.15 -9.65 -9.45
CA ASP A 43 -13.87 -9.11 -10.61
C ASP A 43 -12.97 -8.13 -11.35
N ALA A 44 -12.20 -7.32 -10.63
CA ALA A 44 -11.14 -6.48 -11.19
C ALA A 44 -10.17 -7.29 -12.04
N LEU A 45 -9.67 -8.43 -11.51
CA LEU A 45 -8.80 -9.32 -12.28
C LEU A 45 -9.50 -9.92 -13.51
N THR A 46 -10.80 -10.22 -13.40
CA THR A 46 -11.59 -10.80 -14.50
C THR A 46 -11.71 -9.80 -15.66
N HIS A 47 -11.96 -8.53 -15.36
CA HIS A 47 -11.98 -7.46 -16.36
C HIS A 47 -10.61 -7.19 -16.97
N LEU A 48 -9.55 -7.23 -16.16
CA LEU A 48 -8.20 -6.91 -16.65
C LEU A 48 -7.60 -8.03 -17.52
N ARG A 49 -7.93 -9.30 -17.25
CA ARG A 49 -7.29 -10.47 -17.88
C ARG A 49 -7.26 -10.42 -19.42
N PRO A 50 -8.35 -10.09 -20.14
CA PRO A 50 -8.30 -9.97 -21.60
C PRO A 50 -7.30 -8.90 -22.10
N VAL A 51 -7.12 -7.81 -21.35
CA VAL A 51 -6.17 -6.74 -21.71
C VAL A 51 -4.73 -7.24 -21.55
N LEU A 52 -4.47 -8.06 -20.53
CA LEU A 52 -3.16 -8.69 -20.30
C LEU A 52 -2.72 -9.66 -21.40
N GLU A 53 -3.66 -10.13 -22.24
CA GLU A 53 -3.39 -10.98 -23.41
C GLU A 53 -3.06 -10.17 -24.67
N THR A 54 -2.91 -8.85 -24.54
CA THR A 54 -2.57 -7.95 -25.65
C THR A 54 -1.23 -7.26 -25.43
N GLU A 55 -0.80 -6.47 -26.42
CA GLU A 55 0.37 -5.62 -26.27
C GLU A 55 0.20 -4.59 -25.14
N ALA A 56 -1.01 -4.26 -24.66
CA ALA A 56 -1.19 -3.31 -23.56
C ALA A 56 -0.70 -3.81 -22.19
N ALA A 57 -0.34 -5.10 -22.05
CA ALA A 57 0.15 -5.67 -20.80
C ALA A 57 1.45 -5.01 -20.27
N ASP A 58 2.21 -4.35 -21.13
CA ASP A 58 3.45 -3.64 -20.75
C ASP A 58 3.24 -2.15 -20.44
N VAL A 59 2.03 -1.63 -20.59
CA VAL A 59 1.68 -0.23 -20.29
C VAL A 59 1.77 -0.04 -18.76
N PRO A 60 2.51 0.98 -18.27
CA PRO A 60 2.75 1.16 -16.83
C PRO A 60 1.50 1.11 -15.96
N GLU A 61 0.44 1.80 -16.36
CA GLU A 61 -0.83 1.88 -15.61
C GLU A 61 -1.55 0.52 -15.57
N VAL A 62 -1.42 -0.29 -16.63
CA VAL A 62 -1.95 -1.67 -16.67
C VAL A 62 -1.16 -2.57 -15.74
N ARG A 63 0.18 -2.43 -15.70
CA ARG A 63 1.05 -3.16 -14.78
C ARG A 63 0.80 -2.78 -13.32
N GLU A 64 0.66 -1.50 -13.04
CA GLU A 64 0.35 -0.98 -11.71
C GLU A 64 -0.95 -1.59 -11.18
N LEU A 65 -2.05 -1.45 -11.95
CA LEU A 65 -3.34 -2.00 -11.57
C LEU A 65 -3.28 -3.52 -11.40
N HIS A 66 -2.59 -4.24 -12.29
CA HIS A 66 -2.42 -5.68 -12.17
C HIS A 66 -1.64 -6.05 -10.89
N GLY A 67 -0.53 -5.36 -10.61
CA GLY A 67 0.28 -5.56 -9.41
C GLY A 67 -0.52 -5.34 -8.13
N LEU A 68 -1.30 -4.27 -8.08
CA LEU A 68 -2.17 -3.93 -6.94
C LEU A 68 -3.30 -4.95 -6.74
N ILE A 69 -3.95 -5.41 -7.82
CA ILE A 69 -4.94 -6.48 -7.77
C ILE A 69 -4.31 -7.77 -7.23
N LEU A 70 -3.13 -8.15 -7.74
CA LEU A 70 -2.42 -9.34 -7.29
C LEU A 70 -2.00 -9.24 -5.82
N TYR A 71 -1.56 -8.07 -5.36
CA TYR A 71 -1.25 -7.78 -3.97
C TYR A 71 -2.48 -8.02 -3.08
N ARG A 72 -3.63 -7.45 -3.43
CA ARG A 72 -4.88 -7.67 -2.67
C ARG A 72 -5.34 -9.13 -2.67
N LEU A 73 -5.06 -9.86 -3.76
CA LEU A 73 -5.29 -11.30 -3.85
C LEU A 73 -4.19 -12.17 -3.18
N ARG A 74 -3.24 -11.55 -2.46
CA ARG A 74 -2.13 -12.22 -1.76
C ARG A 74 -1.22 -13.03 -2.70
N ARG A 75 -1.16 -12.68 -3.99
CA ARG A 75 -0.33 -13.34 -5.01
C ARG A 75 1.04 -12.68 -5.10
N TRP A 76 1.78 -12.71 -4.00
CA TRP A 76 2.98 -11.90 -3.76
C TRP A 76 4.04 -11.97 -4.86
N ARG A 77 4.47 -13.17 -5.26
CA ARG A 77 5.50 -13.31 -6.30
C ARG A 77 5.07 -12.72 -7.64
N ALA A 78 3.76 -12.75 -7.94
CA ALA A 78 3.24 -12.15 -9.16
C ALA A 78 3.14 -10.63 -9.02
N ALA A 79 2.67 -10.14 -7.88
CA ALA A 79 2.61 -8.71 -7.58
C ALA A 79 4.00 -8.06 -7.67
N VAL A 80 5.04 -8.66 -7.07
CA VAL A 80 6.43 -8.19 -7.16
C VAL A 80 6.85 -7.95 -8.62
N ARG A 81 6.61 -8.93 -9.51
CA ARG A 81 7.02 -8.80 -10.91
C ARG A 81 6.38 -7.60 -11.60
N GLU A 82 5.10 -7.36 -11.35
CA GLU A 82 4.39 -6.24 -11.98
C GLU A 82 4.78 -4.90 -11.37
N LEU A 83 4.93 -4.83 -10.05
CA LEU A 83 5.29 -3.61 -9.33
C LEU A 83 6.75 -3.20 -9.57
N GLU A 84 7.70 -4.14 -9.68
CA GLU A 84 9.07 -3.84 -10.09
C GLU A 84 9.15 -3.36 -11.54
N ALA A 85 8.37 -3.98 -12.44
CA ALA A 85 8.29 -3.54 -13.83
C ALA A 85 7.69 -2.13 -13.92
N PHE A 86 6.63 -1.84 -13.15
CA PHE A 86 6.08 -0.49 -13.02
C PHE A 86 7.14 0.50 -12.53
N ALA A 87 7.78 0.24 -11.39
CA ALA A 87 8.79 1.13 -10.81
C ALA A 87 9.97 1.37 -11.77
N THR A 88 10.40 0.34 -12.51
CA THR A 88 11.47 0.47 -13.51
C THR A 88 11.06 1.37 -14.68
N LEU A 89 9.84 1.22 -15.18
CA LEU A 89 9.33 1.97 -16.34
C LEU A 89 9.07 3.44 -15.99
N THR A 90 8.55 3.71 -14.80
CA THR A 90 8.12 5.05 -14.39
C THR A 90 9.17 5.79 -13.57
N ARG A 91 10.11 5.07 -12.97
CA ARG A 91 11.01 5.57 -11.91
C ARG A 91 10.23 6.19 -10.74
N SER A 92 9.02 5.69 -10.49
CA SER A 92 8.15 6.13 -9.40
C SER A 92 8.35 5.25 -8.17
N CYS A 93 8.32 5.87 -6.98
CA CYS A 93 8.27 5.19 -5.69
C CYS A 93 6.85 5.05 -5.13
N GLU A 94 5.81 5.47 -5.86
CA GLU A 94 4.42 5.48 -5.38
C GLU A 94 3.94 4.11 -4.89
N GLN A 95 4.44 3.02 -5.48
CA GLN A 95 4.09 1.66 -5.08
C GLN A 95 5.17 0.95 -4.25
N ALA A 96 6.20 1.69 -3.80
CA ALA A 96 7.29 1.12 -2.99
C ALA A 96 6.79 0.48 -1.68
N PRO A 97 5.83 1.06 -0.91
CA PRO A 97 5.31 0.40 0.28
C PRO A 97 4.60 -0.92 -0.02
N VAL A 98 3.82 -0.98 -1.11
CA VAL A 98 3.12 -2.21 -1.52
C VAL A 98 4.10 -3.29 -1.98
N LEU A 99 5.13 -2.89 -2.74
CA LEU A 99 6.21 -3.78 -3.15
C LEU A 99 7.00 -4.30 -1.94
N ALA A 100 7.32 -3.43 -0.98
CA ALA A 100 7.98 -3.80 0.26
C ALA A 100 7.13 -4.78 1.08
N ASP A 101 5.81 -4.60 1.16
CA ASP A 101 4.95 -5.54 1.90
C ASP A 101 4.84 -6.90 1.19
N CYS A 102 4.85 -6.92 -0.15
CA CYS A 102 4.99 -8.17 -0.90
C CYS A 102 6.29 -8.90 -0.55
N TYR A 103 7.41 -8.17 -0.42
CA TYR A 103 8.69 -8.75 -0.01
C TYR A 103 8.69 -9.22 1.44
N ARG A 104 8.06 -8.46 2.35
CA ARG A 104 7.82 -8.85 3.74
C ARG A 104 7.05 -10.18 3.82
N ALA A 105 5.98 -10.32 3.05
CA ALA A 105 5.17 -11.54 2.98
C ALA A 105 5.94 -12.74 2.40
N LEU A 106 6.99 -12.48 1.61
CA LEU A 106 7.91 -13.49 1.08
C LEU A 106 9.16 -13.68 1.96
N GLN A 107 9.24 -13.00 3.10
CA GLN A 107 10.37 -13.02 4.03
C GLN A 107 11.70 -12.61 3.39
N ARG A 108 11.64 -11.73 2.38
CA ARG A 108 12.80 -11.13 1.71
C ARG A 108 13.18 -9.82 2.38
N TRP A 109 13.71 -9.92 3.60
CA TRP A 109 13.99 -8.78 4.47
C TRP A 109 14.99 -7.80 3.87
N ASP A 110 15.99 -8.32 3.15
CA ASP A 110 16.98 -7.53 2.40
C ASP A 110 16.32 -6.50 1.48
N LYS A 111 15.24 -6.89 0.79
CA LYS A 111 14.50 -5.99 -0.12
C LYS A 111 13.58 -5.03 0.60
N VAL A 112 13.03 -5.42 1.75
CA VAL A 112 12.25 -4.47 2.57
C VAL A 112 13.17 -3.35 3.06
N ASP A 113 14.36 -3.72 3.55
CA ASP A 113 15.35 -2.76 4.04
C ASP A 113 15.83 -1.84 2.90
N GLU A 114 16.18 -2.40 1.73
CA GLU A 114 16.56 -1.63 0.53
C GLU A 114 15.50 -0.60 0.11
N LEU A 115 14.25 -1.04 -0.07
CA LEU A 115 13.16 -0.14 -0.47
C LEU A 115 12.85 0.92 0.59
N TRP A 116 13.02 0.59 1.88
CA TRP A 116 12.84 1.56 2.95
C TRP A 116 13.92 2.64 2.92
N GLU A 117 15.19 2.27 2.73
CA GLU A 117 16.28 3.23 2.56
C GLU A 117 16.06 4.14 1.36
N GLU A 118 15.70 3.57 0.21
CA GLU A 118 15.40 4.32 -1.01
C GLU A 118 14.26 5.32 -0.79
N LEU A 119 13.14 4.87 -0.21
CA LEU A 119 11.99 5.73 0.04
C LEU A 119 12.29 6.88 1.00
N ARG A 120 13.11 6.64 2.04
CA ARG A 120 13.56 7.72 2.93
C ARG A 120 14.48 8.70 2.21
N HIS A 121 15.35 8.21 1.33
CA HIS A 121 16.25 9.06 0.56
C HIS A 121 15.50 9.95 -0.44
N GLU A 122 14.55 9.38 -1.17
CA GLU A 122 13.70 10.13 -2.11
C GLU A 122 12.79 11.14 -1.40
N SER A 123 12.42 10.87 -0.15
CA SER A 123 11.60 11.76 0.69
C SER A 123 10.34 12.28 -0.02
N PRO A 124 9.44 11.39 -0.49
CA PRO A 124 8.19 11.78 -1.15
C PRO A 124 7.17 12.34 -0.14
N SER A 125 5.87 12.18 -0.41
CA SER A 125 4.84 12.67 0.51
C SER A 125 4.94 12.02 1.90
N ALA A 126 4.51 12.75 2.92
CA ALA A 126 4.49 12.24 4.30
C ALA A 126 3.61 10.99 4.46
N GLU A 127 2.54 10.88 3.65
CA GLU A 127 1.70 9.69 3.58
C GLU A 127 2.51 8.49 3.08
N LEU A 128 3.18 8.63 1.94
CA LEU A 128 3.91 7.51 1.34
C LEU A 128 5.09 7.04 2.21
N VAL A 129 5.84 7.98 2.80
CA VAL A 129 6.90 7.66 3.79
C VAL A 129 6.32 6.98 5.02
N THR A 130 5.11 7.35 5.45
CA THR A 130 4.45 6.70 6.60
C THR A 130 4.07 5.25 6.28
N GLU A 131 3.51 4.98 5.11
CA GLU A 131 3.19 3.61 4.69
C GLU A 131 4.46 2.74 4.61
N GLY A 132 5.54 3.24 4.00
CA GLY A 132 6.82 2.52 3.95
C GLY A 132 7.39 2.25 5.35
N ARG A 133 7.30 3.23 6.26
CA ARG A 133 7.73 3.07 7.66
C ARG A 133 6.94 1.98 8.39
N ILE A 134 5.62 1.91 8.18
CA ILE A 134 4.76 0.87 8.76
C ILE A 134 5.22 -0.51 8.29
N VAL A 135 5.48 -0.69 7.00
CA VAL A 135 5.93 -1.96 6.43
C VAL A 135 7.30 -2.36 6.96
N ALA A 136 8.25 -1.42 7.02
CA ALA A 136 9.60 -1.67 7.55
C ALA A 136 9.57 -2.04 9.05
N ALA A 137 8.78 -1.33 9.85
CA ALA A 137 8.58 -1.66 11.26
C ALA A 137 7.91 -3.05 11.41
N GLY A 138 6.93 -3.37 10.57
CA GLY A 138 6.33 -4.70 10.50
C GLY A 138 7.35 -5.80 10.22
N ALA A 139 8.26 -5.58 9.27
CA ALA A 139 9.31 -6.54 8.94
C ALA A 139 10.30 -6.77 10.11
N LEU A 140 10.67 -5.72 10.83
CA LEU A 140 11.46 -5.83 12.07
C LEU A 140 10.72 -6.66 13.14
N ALA A 141 9.43 -6.40 13.33
CA ALA A 141 8.60 -7.13 14.26
C ALA A 141 8.44 -8.61 13.89
N ASP A 142 8.27 -8.92 12.61
CA ASP A 142 8.17 -10.29 12.07
C ASP A 142 9.47 -11.08 12.27
N ARG A 143 10.61 -10.39 12.37
CA ARG A 143 11.94 -10.94 12.72
C ARG A 143 12.20 -11.01 14.23
N GLY A 144 11.21 -10.67 15.07
CA GLY A 144 11.34 -10.66 16.53
C GLY A 144 12.00 -9.41 17.12
N SER A 145 12.35 -8.42 16.28
CA SER A 145 12.99 -7.17 16.71
C SER A 145 11.96 -6.11 17.11
N LEU A 146 11.10 -6.43 18.09
CA LEU A 146 9.98 -5.58 18.49
C LEU A 146 10.40 -4.19 18.98
N ALA A 147 11.49 -4.10 19.75
CA ALA A 147 11.99 -2.82 20.25
C ALA A 147 12.43 -1.88 19.10
N GLU A 148 13.09 -2.43 18.08
CA GLU A 148 13.50 -1.68 16.89
C GLU A 148 12.29 -1.27 16.05
N ALA A 149 11.30 -2.15 15.90
CA ALA A 149 10.04 -1.83 15.22
C ALA A 149 9.31 -0.65 15.88
N VAL A 150 9.19 -0.67 17.22
CA VAL A 150 8.60 0.44 18.00
C VAL A 150 9.43 1.71 17.81
N ALA A 151 10.76 1.64 17.94
CA ALA A 151 11.64 2.80 17.79
C ALA A 151 11.48 3.45 16.42
N LEU A 152 11.50 2.65 15.35
CA LEU A 152 11.32 3.12 13.98
C LEU A 152 9.95 3.77 13.78
N LEU A 153 8.88 3.14 14.27
CA LEU A 153 7.52 3.62 14.03
C LEU A 153 7.14 4.82 14.93
N ALA A 154 7.72 4.93 16.12
CA ALA A 154 7.55 6.05 17.05
C ALA A 154 8.38 7.29 16.67
N GLU A 155 9.40 7.15 15.82
CA GLU A 155 10.31 8.23 15.44
C GLU A 155 9.57 9.46 14.88
N GLY A 156 9.59 10.57 15.61
CA GLY A 156 8.90 11.80 15.20
C GLY A 156 7.37 11.70 15.23
N TRP A 157 6.79 10.64 15.81
CA TRP A 157 5.33 10.51 15.94
C TRP A 157 4.77 11.53 16.94
N ARG A 158 3.77 12.28 16.48
CA ARG A 158 2.93 13.15 17.32
C ARG A 158 1.50 13.05 16.84
N ALA A 159 0.59 12.62 17.71
CA ALA A 159 -0.81 12.47 17.38
C ALA A 159 -1.44 13.83 17.01
N PRO A 160 -1.86 14.06 15.74
CA PRO A 160 -2.44 15.34 15.34
C PRO A 160 -3.87 15.50 15.87
N ARG A 161 -4.35 16.75 15.96
CA ARG A 161 -5.76 17.03 16.35
C ARG A 161 -6.77 16.69 15.26
N LYS A 162 -6.35 16.75 13.99
CA LYS A 162 -7.17 16.44 12.82
C LYS A 162 -6.41 15.40 12.00
N PRO A 163 -6.48 14.11 12.38
CA PRO A 163 -5.72 13.08 11.68
C PRO A 163 -6.26 12.87 10.26
N GLN A 164 -5.32 12.64 9.35
CA GLN A 164 -5.60 12.00 8.07
C GLN A 164 -5.45 10.49 8.21
N GLU A 165 -5.90 9.73 7.22
CA GLU A 165 -5.96 8.26 7.28
C GLU A 165 -4.59 7.62 7.57
N PHE A 166 -3.51 8.06 6.93
CA PHE A 166 -2.15 7.54 7.20
C PHE A 166 -1.68 7.79 8.65
N HIS A 167 -2.17 8.84 9.31
CA HIS A 167 -1.89 9.03 10.74
C HIS A 167 -2.61 7.98 11.59
N LEU A 168 -3.86 7.64 11.25
CA LEU A 168 -4.61 6.58 11.92
C LEU A 168 -3.94 5.22 11.70
N ARG A 169 -3.52 4.90 10.46
CA ARG A 169 -2.76 3.68 10.13
C ARG A 169 -1.47 3.58 10.94
N ARG A 170 -0.69 4.66 11.04
CA ARG A 170 0.54 4.70 11.86
C ARG A 170 0.27 4.53 13.35
N ALA A 171 -0.74 5.21 13.87
CA ALA A 171 -1.14 5.08 15.28
C ALA A 171 -1.56 3.65 15.60
N TYR A 172 -2.33 3.02 14.72
CA TYR A 172 -2.80 1.65 14.89
C TYR A 172 -1.63 0.68 14.91
N ALA A 173 -0.74 0.74 13.92
CA ALA A 173 0.44 -0.13 13.86
C ALA A 173 1.37 0.08 15.07
N LEU A 174 1.52 1.31 15.55
CA LEU A 174 2.31 1.60 16.76
C LEU A 174 1.64 1.07 18.02
N ALA A 175 0.31 1.16 18.13
CA ALA A 175 -0.45 0.60 19.25
C ALA A 175 -0.34 -0.94 19.30
N ASP A 176 -0.44 -1.62 18.16
CA ASP A 176 -0.21 -3.06 18.03
C ASP A 176 1.19 -3.46 18.52
N LEU A 177 2.22 -2.75 18.07
CA LEU A 177 3.61 -3.03 18.49
C LEU A 177 3.83 -2.79 19.98
N TYR A 178 3.22 -1.74 20.56
CA TYR A 178 3.28 -1.53 22.01
C TYR A 178 2.62 -2.67 22.79
N ASP A 179 1.44 -3.12 22.36
CA ASP A 179 0.73 -4.22 23.01
C ASP A 179 1.56 -5.52 22.95
N ARG A 180 2.05 -5.88 21.76
CA ARG A 180 2.95 -7.04 21.56
C ARG A 180 4.24 -6.95 22.37
N GLY A 181 4.73 -5.73 22.59
CA GLY A 181 5.91 -5.45 23.43
C GLY A 181 5.62 -5.37 24.92
N GLY A 182 4.35 -5.49 25.35
CA GLY A 182 3.92 -5.43 26.74
C GLY A 182 3.68 -4.02 27.31
N ASP A 183 3.84 -2.96 26.52
CA ASP A 183 3.50 -1.59 26.92
C ASP A 183 2.00 -1.31 26.68
N GLN A 184 1.16 -2.04 27.41
CA GLN A 184 -0.29 -1.89 27.39
C GLN A 184 -0.75 -0.44 27.68
N PRO A 185 -0.13 0.32 28.61
CA PRO A 185 -0.48 1.71 28.80
C PRO A 185 -0.28 2.57 27.54
N ALA A 186 0.80 2.39 26.77
CA ALA A 186 1.01 3.11 25.51
C ALA A 186 0.04 2.65 24.42
N ALA A 187 -0.19 1.34 24.28
CA ALA A 187 -1.17 0.79 23.35
C ALA A 187 -2.57 1.37 23.61
N ARG A 188 -3.04 1.31 24.87
CA ARG A 188 -4.35 1.84 25.29
C ARG A 188 -4.51 3.33 24.95
N ARG A 189 -3.46 4.14 25.19
CA ARG A 189 -3.50 5.58 24.85
C ARG A 189 -3.71 5.81 23.35
N LEU A 190 -3.05 5.03 22.50
CA LEU A 190 -3.18 5.17 21.05
C LEU A 190 -4.51 4.62 20.53
N PHE A 191 -4.95 3.45 20.96
CA PHE A 191 -6.27 2.92 20.58
C PHE A 191 -7.40 3.87 21.03
N ALA A 192 -7.32 4.45 22.23
CA ALA A 192 -8.28 5.47 22.68
C ALA A 192 -8.22 6.76 21.86
N TRP A 193 -7.05 7.13 21.34
CA TRP A 193 -6.94 8.28 20.43
C TRP A 193 -7.55 7.97 19.06
N ILE A 194 -7.33 6.76 18.52
CA ILE A 194 -7.93 6.32 17.25
C ILE A 194 -9.45 6.31 17.36
N ASP A 195 -10.00 5.62 18.37
CA ASP A 195 -11.45 5.45 18.59
C ASP A 195 -12.16 6.82 18.69
N ARG A 196 -11.53 7.80 19.35
CA ARG A 196 -12.08 9.17 19.47
C ARG A 196 -12.18 9.91 18.14
N HIS A 197 -11.23 9.71 17.22
CA HIS A 197 -11.14 10.48 15.97
C HIS A 197 -11.78 9.75 14.78
N SER A 198 -11.81 8.41 14.83
CA SER A 198 -12.37 7.56 13.79
C SER A 198 -12.87 6.26 14.43
N PRO A 199 -14.07 6.29 15.05
CA PRO A 199 -14.71 5.08 15.58
C PRO A 199 -14.82 3.99 14.51
N GLY A 200 -14.51 2.75 14.85
CA GLY A 200 -14.53 1.62 13.90
C GLY A 200 -13.38 1.60 12.90
N PHE A 201 -12.30 2.35 13.13
CA PHE A 201 -11.07 2.19 12.35
C PHE A 201 -10.42 0.83 12.66
N GLY A 202 -10.54 -0.12 11.74
CA GLY A 202 -10.13 -1.51 11.98
C GLY A 202 -10.91 -2.10 13.16
N ASP A 203 -10.20 -2.76 14.07
CA ASP A 203 -10.73 -3.30 15.33
C ASP A 203 -10.30 -2.48 16.56
N ALA A 204 -9.89 -1.21 16.37
CA ALA A 204 -9.30 -0.39 17.44
C ALA A 204 -10.20 -0.22 18.68
N THR A 205 -11.52 -0.17 18.49
CA THR A 205 -12.51 -0.09 19.58
C THR A 205 -12.51 -1.37 20.42
N ASP A 206 -12.46 -2.55 19.78
CA ASP A 206 -12.43 -3.84 20.46
C ASP A 206 -11.10 -4.03 21.21
N ARG A 207 -9.98 -3.70 20.55
CA ARG A 207 -8.63 -3.72 21.15
C ARG A 207 -8.54 -2.81 22.39
N LEU A 208 -9.20 -1.66 22.36
CA LEU A 208 -9.26 -0.74 23.50
C LEU A 208 -10.05 -1.34 24.67
N ALA A 209 -11.17 -2.01 24.40
CA ALA A 209 -11.99 -2.65 25.41
C ALA A 209 -11.22 -3.78 26.11
N ASP A 210 -10.56 -4.65 25.33
CA ASP A 210 -9.75 -5.76 25.86
C ASP A 210 -8.61 -5.27 26.77
N LEU A 211 -7.94 -4.17 26.38
CA LEU A 211 -6.87 -3.58 27.18
C LEU A 211 -7.37 -2.84 28.43
N SER A 212 -8.67 -2.61 28.57
CA SER A 212 -9.25 -1.86 29.69
C SER A 212 -10.02 -2.74 30.68
N ALA A 213 -10.15 -4.03 30.39
CA ALA A 213 -10.68 -5.07 31.27
C ALA A 213 -9.66 -5.45 32.37
#